data_AF-A0A106Q282-F1
#
_entry.id   AF-A0A106Q282-F1
#
_cell.length_a   1.000
_cell.length_b   1.000
_cell.length_c   1.000
_cell.angle_alpha   90.00
_cell.angle_beta   90.00
_cell.angle_gamma   90.00
#
_symmetry.space_group_name_H-M   'P 1'
#
loop_
_entity.id
_entity.type
_entity.pdbx_description
1 polymer ?
#
loop_
_entity_poly.entity_id
_entity_poly.type
_entity_poly.pdbx_seq_one_letter_code
_entity_poly.pdbx_strand_id
1 'polypeptide(L)'
;MDSLLTAAARALAAGDPLGALNRVALRDDAPALALRGIAMAQLGDFERAKALVRSAARAFGPKETVARARQAAQDAGIAALTAEIDCARGILDAPAARRIAPGGARLLLLDEVEALLASDAVVVDACRHVVRAARTTIPLARRPVLFALARALGEAWPADVPRDALIAHAFRARHADESHRARLRVEIGRLRAMLQPLADVTATARGFALEPHGAREVVVLARPVDEKHAAVLALLADGEAWSSSALALALGASQRTVQRALDALAQAGKVQTFGRGRARRWTTPPMPGFATTLLLPAPLPGD
;
A
#
# COMPACT_ATOMS: atom_id res chain seq x y z
N MET A 1 10.33 19.35 28.88
CA MET A 1 8.97 19.20 28.33
C MET A 1 8.47 20.61 28.00
N ASP A 2 8.04 20.86 26.77
CA ASP A 2 7.71 22.22 26.30
C ASP A 2 6.36 22.67 26.89
N SER A 3 6.43 23.61 27.85
CA SER A 3 5.28 24.04 28.66
C SER A 3 4.14 24.64 27.82
N LEU A 4 4.47 25.25 26.69
CA LEU A 4 3.49 25.85 25.77
C LEU A 4 2.70 24.79 25.00
N LEU A 5 3.37 23.72 24.54
CA LEU A 5 2.72 22.61 23.86
C LEU A 5 1.78 21.86 24.81
N THR A 6 2.20 21.61 26.05
CA THR A 6 1.36 20.98 27.06
C THR A 6 0.14 21.83 27.42
N ALA A 7 0.32 23.16 27.55
CA ALA A 7 -0.79 24.07 27.82
C ALA A 7 -1.79 24.16 26.66
N ALA A 8 -1.31 24.17 25.41
CA ALA A 8 -2.16 24.16 24.22
C ALA A 8 -2.95 22.84 24.08
N ALA A 9 -2.32 21.69 24.36
CA ALA A 9 -3.01 20.40 24.36
C ALA A 9 -4.14 20.34 25.39
N ARG A 10 -3.91 20.85 26.61
CA ARG A 10 -4.96 20.95 27.63
C ARG A 10 -6.11 21.87 27.22
N ALA A 11 -5.81 23.00 26.58
CA ALA A 11 -6.85 23.90 26.07
C ALA A 11 -7.74 23.19 25.03
N LEU A 12 -7.15 22.43 24.10
CA LEU A 12 -7.92 21.62 23.14
C LEU A 12 -8.78 20.54 23.79
N ALA A 13 -8.25 19.86 24.81
CA ALA A 13 -8.99 18.85 25.57
C ALA A 13 -10.18 19.45 26.34
N ALA A 14 -10.06 20.72 26.77
CA ALA A 14 -11.14 21.48 27.39
C ALA A 14 -12.11 22.12 26.39
N GLY A 15 -11.92 21.92 25.08
CA GLY A 15 -12.76 22.53 24.04
C GLY A 15 -12.49 24.02 23.79
N ASP A 16 -11.30 24.52 24.14
CA ASP A 16 -10.84 25.89 23.88
C ASP A 16 -9.82 25.94 22.72
N PRO A 17 -10.28 25.87 21.46
CA PRO A 17 -9.39 25.90 20.29
C PRO A 17 -8.71 27.25 20.11
N LEU A 18 -9.34 28.37 20.50
CA LEU A 18 -8.74 29.70 20.39
C LEU A 18 -7.61 29.89 21.41
N GLY A 19 -7.79 29.43 22.63
CA GLY A 19 -6.73 29.43 23.63
C GLY A 19 -5.57 28.51 23.24
N ALA A 20 -5.83 27.39 22.57
CA ALA A 20 -4.76 26.57 22.01
C ALA A 20 -3.99 27.33 20.93
N LEU A 21 -4.68 27.96 19.97
CA LEU A 21 -4.05 28.72 18.89
C LEU A 21 -3.19 29.87 19.41
N ASN A 22 -3.66 30.64 20.40
CA ASN A 22 -2.87 31.74 20.99
C ASN A 22 -1.50 31.29 21.54
N ARG A 23 -1.36 30.01 21.92
CA ARG A 23 -0.12 29.46 22.49
C ARG A 23 0.83 28.89 21.43
N VAL A 24 0.32 28.45 20.28
CA VAL A 24 1.11 27.75 19.24
C VAL A 24 1.06 28.40 17.85
N ALA A 25 0.39 29.54 17.69
CA ALA A 25 0.19 30.21 16.39
C ALA A 25 1.48 30.46 15.61
N LEU A 26 2.54 30.91 16.30
CA LEU A 26 3.82 31.34 15.73
C LEU A 26 4.86 30.22 15.61
N ARG A 27 4.48 28.96 15.90
CA ARG A 27 5.41 27.85 15.99
C ARG A 27 5.22 26.86 14.85
N ASP A 28 6.28 26.62 14.08
CA ASP A 28 6.26 25.73 12.91
C ASP A 28 6.90 24.36 13.15
N ASP A 29 7.22 24.03 14.39
CA ASP A 29 7.60 22.66 14.76
C ASP A 29 6.39 21.71 14.67
N ALA A 30 6.69 20.43 14.45
CA ALA A 30 5.68 19.41 14.15
C ALA A 30 4.55 19.30 15.21
N PRO A 31 4.81 19.34 16.53
CA PRO A 31 3.77 19.39 17.55
C PRO A 31 2.86 20.60 17.45
N ALA A 32 3.41 21.78 17.19
CA ALA A 32 2.63 23.00 17.05
C ALA A 32 1.72 22.95 15.80
N LEU A 33 2.22 22.42 14.68
CA LEU A 33 1.42 22.17 13.48
C LEU A 33 0.25 21.20 13.74
N ALA A 34 0.49 20.12 14.51
CA ALA A 34 -0.56 19.16 14.86
C ALA A 34 -1.64 19.78 15.74
N LEU A 35 -1.26 20.52 16.80
CA LEU A 35 -2.20 21.19 17.70
C LEU A 35 -3.02 22.27 16.97
N ARG A 36 -2.39 23.05 16.07
CA ARG A 36 -3.11 24.00 15.19
C ARG A 36 -4.10 23.27 14.28
N GLY A 37 -3.73 22.12 13.74
CA GLY A 37 -4.63 21.29 12.93
C GLY A 37 -5.86 20.80 13.69
N ILE A 38 -5.67 20.33 14.92
CA ILE A 38 -6.77 19.91 15.81
C ILE A 38 -7.68 21.09 16.17
N ALA A 39 -7.10 22.26 16.47
CA ALA A 39 -7.86 23.48 16.74
C ALA A 39 -8.75 23.87 15.54
N MET A 40 -8.20 23.84 14.32
CA MET A 40 -8.95 24.13 13.09
C MET A 40 -10.07 23.11 12.84
N ALA A 41 -9.86 21.84 13.16
CA ALA A 41 -10.90 20.82 13.06
C ALA A 41 -12.05 21.07 14.06
N GLN A 42 -11.74 21.45 15.30
CA GLN A 42 -12.77 21.83 16.29
C GLN A 42 -13.54 23.10 15.88
N LEU A 43 -12.90 24.02 15.13
CA LEU A 43 -13.53 25.22 14.57
C LEU A 43 -14.27 24.97 13.24
N GLY A 44 -14.22 23.74 12.69
CA GLY A 44 -14.90 23.37 11.44
C GLY A 44 -14.14 23.65 10.15
N ASP A 45 -12.89 24.16 10.20
CA ASP A 45 -12.05 24.40 9.02
C ASP A 45 -11.22 23.15 8.68
N PHE A 46 -11.91 22.13 8.12
CA PHE A 46 -11.33 20.82 7.85
C PHE A 46 -10.23 20.83 6.77
N GLU A 47 -10.30 21.75 5.80
CA GLU A 47 -9.28 21.87 4.76
C GLU A 47 -7.94 22.36 5.33
N ARG A 48 -7.95 23.41 6.15
CA ARG A 48 -6.73 23.86 6.86
C ARG A 48 -6.26 22.85 7.88
N ALA A 49 -7.17 22.21 8.62
CA ALA A 49 -6.81 21.15 9.55
C ALA A 49 -6.00 20.04 8.85
N LYS A 50 -6.48 19.58 7.69
CA LYS A 50 -5.83 18.53 6.89
C LYS A 50 -4.47 18.97 6.35
N ALA A 51 -4.34 20.21 5.89
CA ALA A 51 -3.06 20.75 5.42
C ALA A 51 -2.02 20.84 6.56
N LEU A 52 -2.44 21.30 7.73
CA LEU A 52 -1.60 21.43 8.92
C LEU A 52 -1.16 20.06 9.47
N VAL A 53 -2.08 19.09 9.57
CA VAL A 53 -1.76 17.73 10.02
C VAL A 53 -0.81 17.03 9.04
N ARG A 54 -0.98 17.22 7.72
CA ARG A 54 -0.03 16.69 6.73
C ARG A 54 1.36 17.31 6.84
N SER A 55 1.42 18.61 7.13
CA SER A 55 2.70 19.31 7.34
C SER A 55 3.37 18.87 8.63
N ALA A 56 2.59 18.69 9.71
CA ALA A 56 3.05 18.11 10.97
C ALA A 56 3.62 16.71 10.74
N ALA A 57 2.90 15.84 10.04
CA ALA A 57 3.33 14.47 9.75
C ALA A 57 4.64 14.40 8.94
N ARG A 58 4.89 15.38 8.04
CA ARG A 58 6.16 15.50 7.32
C ARG A 58 7.31 16.02 8.20
N ALA A 59 6.99 16.85 9.17
CA ALA A 59 7.96 17.48 10.07
C ALA A 59 8.32 16.57 11.25
N PHE A 60 7.41 15.71 11.69
CA PHE A 60 7.77 14.62 12.59
C PHE A 60 8.52 13.53 11.81
N GLY A 61 9.68 13.11 12.32
CA GLY A 61 10.32 11.89 11.80
C GLY A 61 9.39 10.68 11.98
N PRO A 62 9.33 9.74 11.03
CA PRO A 62 8.30 8.69 10.95
C PRO A 62 8.19 7.82 12.21
N LYS A 63 9.29 7.67 12.98
CA LYS A 63 9.32 6.85 14.21
C LYS A 63 9.03 7.64 15.49
N GLU A 64 9.21 8.96 15.49
CA GLU A 64 9.03 9.77 16.70
C GLU A 64 7.56 10.15 16.96
N THR A 65 6.73 10.29 15.93
CA THR A 65 5.33 10.74 16.06
C THR A 65 4.48 9.77 16.87
N VAL A 66 4.55 8.48 16.52
CA VAL A 66 3.72 7.44 17.13
C VAL A 66 4.20 7.14 18.55
N ALA A 67 5.51 7.14 18.77
CA ALA A 67 6.09 6.98 20.11
C ALA A 67 5.70 8.14 21.05
N ARG A 68 5.74 9.38 20.56
CA ARG A 68 5.31 10.56 21.35
C ARG A 68 3.80 10.61 21.56
N ALA A 69 3.00 10.23 20.55
CA ALA A 69 1.55 10.10 20.69
C ALA A 69 1.19 9.05 21.75
N ARG A 70 1.87 7.89 21.72
CA ARG A 70 1.71 6.83 22.72
C ARG A 70 2.04 7.34 24.12
N GLN A 71 3.16 8.03 24.28
CA GLN A 71 3.55 8.59 25.57
C GLN A 71 2.50 9.60 26.08
N ALA A 72 2.03 10.51 25.22
CA ALA A 72 1.01 11.49 25.60
C ALA A 72 -0.34 10.82 25.97
N ALA A 73 -0.73 9.75 25.28
CA ALA A 73 -1.96 9.00 25.59
C ALA A 73 -1.83 8.22 26.91
N GLN A 74 -0.65 7.67 27.21
CA GLN A 74 -0.33 7.04 28.48
C GLN A 74 -0.35 8.06 29.63
N ASP A 75 0.30 9.22 29.45
CA ASP A 75 0.33 10.30 30.43
C ASP A 75 -1.08 10.86 30.71
N ALA A 76 -1.95 10.87 29.70
CA ALA A 76 -3.35 11.27 29.83
C ALA A 76 -4.25 10.18 30.46
N GLY A 77 -3.76 8.94 30.62
CA GLY A 77 -4.51 7.83 31.21
C GLY A 77 -5.68 7.33 30.37
N ILE A 78 -5.74 7.65 29.07
CA ILE A 78 -6.87 7.29 28.21
C ILE A 78 -6.59 5.93 27.54
N ALA A 79 -7.14 4.87 28.12
CA ALA A 79 -6.91 3.49 27.66
C ALA A 79 -7.32 3.26 26.20
N ALA A 80 -8.48 3.78 25.78
CA ALA A 80 -8.98 3.65 24.40
C ALA A 80 -8.02 4.32 23.39
N LEU A 81 -7.54 5.52 23.69
CA LEU A 81 -6.59 6.24 22.83
C LEU A 81 -5.25 5.51 22.73
N THR A 82 -4.78 4.91 23.84
CA THR A 82 -3.56 4.10 23.83
C THR A 82 -3.72 2.87 22.93
N ALA A 83 -4.87 2.18 22.99
CA ALA A 83 -5.16 1.04 22.13
C ALA A 83 -5.22 1.42 20.64
N GLU A 84 -5.84 2.55 20.30
CA GLU A 84 -5.88 3.08 18.93
C GLU A 84 -4.48 3.39 18.38
N ILE A 85 -3.63 4.03 19.19
CA ILE A 85 -2.25 4.33 18.79
C ILE A 85 -1.42 3.06 18.62
N ASP A 86 -1.63 2.06 19.47
CA ASP A 86 -0.95 0.78 19.38
C ASP A 86 -1.38 -0.01 18.13
N CYS A 87 -2.66 0.04 17.78
CA CYS A 87 -3.18 -0.50 16.53
C CYS A 87 -2.56 0.21 15.30
N ALA A 88 -2.57 1.55 15.30
CA ALA A 88 -1.96 2.35 14.24
C ALA A 88 -0.46 2.06 14.08
N ARG A 89 0.26 1.87 15.19
CA ARG A 89 1.67 1.46 15.18
C ARG A 89 1.85 0.09 14.54
N GLY A 90 1.02 -0.89 14.90
CA GLY A 90 1.06 -2.23 14.31
C GLY A 90 0.88 -2.21 12.79
N ILE A 91 0.03 -1.31 12.27
CA ILE A 91 -0.16 -1.11 10.82
C ILE A 91 1.09 -0.49 10.17
N LEU A 92 1.73 0.49 10.82
CA LEU A 92 2.92 1.18 10.29
C LEU A 92 4.18 0.32 10.34
N ASP A 93 4.29 -0.55 11.33
CA ASP A 93 5.39 -1.52 11.48
C ASP A 93 5.19 -2.77 10.61
N ALA A 94 4.03 -2.92 9.96
CA ALA A 94 3.80 -4.01 9.01
C ALA A 94 4.58 -3.77 7.70
N PRO A 95 5.01 -4.84 7.01
CA PRO A 95 5.61 -4.72 5.68
C PRO A 95 4.71 -3.94 4.71
N ALA A 96 5.22 -2.84 4.17
CA ALA A 96 4.51 -1.98 3.23
C ALA A 96 4.69 -2.47 1.78
N ALA A 97 5.85 -3.05 1.48
CA ALA A 97 6.15 -3.59 0.15
C ALA A 97 7.15 -4.75 0.20
N ARG A 98 7.42 -5.33 -0.96
CA ARG A 98 8.49 -6.30 -1.19
C ARG A 98 9.40 -5.78 -2.29
N ARG A 99 10.68 -5.64 -1.98
CA ARG A 99 11.75 -5.38 -2.95
C ARG A 99 12.14 -6.69 -3.61
N ILE A 100 12.15 -6.71 -4.94
CA ILE A 100 12.70 -7.81 -5.75
C ILE A 100 13.90 -7.25 -6.50
N ALA A 101 15.04 -7.89 -6.26
CA ALA A 101 16.34 -7.56 -6.84
C ALA A 101 17.08 -8.90 -7.13
N PRO A 102 18.20 -8.90 -7.87
CA PRO A 102 18.98 -10.12 -8.13
C PRO A 102 19.42 -10.87 -6.86
N GLY A 103 19.50 -10.20 -5.70
CA GLY A 103 19.75 -10.82 -4.39
C GLY A 103 18.54 -11.51 -3.74
N GLY A 104 17.39 -11.57 -4.42
CA GLY A 104 16.15 -12.15 -3.93
C GLY A 104 15.11 -11.13 -3.48
N ALA A 105 14.04 -11.63 -2.87
CA ALA A 105 12.92 -10.82 -2.41
C ALA A 105 13.06 -10.48 -0.92
N ARG A 106 12.94 -9.20 -0.55
CA ARG A 106 12.98 -8.71 0.83
C ARG A 106 11.77 -7.86 1.14
N LEU A 107 11.12 -8.11 2.27
CA LEU A 107 10.04 -7.25 2.78
C LEU A 107 10.62 -5.91 3.24
N LEU A 108 9.93 -4.83 2.90
CA LEU A 108 10.28 -3.46 3.25
C LEU A 108 9.21 -2.85 4.14
N LEU A 109 9.65 -2.18 5.19
CA LEU A 109 8.81 -1.27 5.99
C LEU A 109 8.57 0.05 5.24
N LEU A 110 7.65 0.86 5.74
CA LEU A 110 7.25 2.11 5.08
C LEU A 110 8.44 3.08 4.89
N ASP A 111 9.28 3.23 5.91
CA ASP A 111 10.49 4.09 5.87
C ASP A 111 11.52 3.58 4.84
N GLU A 112 11.69 2.26 4.75
CA GLU A 112 12.56 1.64 3.73
C GLU A 112 12.03 1.82 2.31
N VAL A 113 10.70 1.81 2.13
CA VAL A 113 10.08 2.14 0.84
C VAL A 113 10.35 3.60 0.48
N GLU A 114 10.18 4.54 1.41
CA GLU A 114 10.48 5.95 1.18
C GLU A 114 11.96 6.16 0.83
N ALA A 115 12.87 5.52 1.56
CA ALA A 115 14.30 5.57 1.28
C ALA A 115 14.65 5.01 -0.11
N LEU A 116 14.05 3.88 -0.51
CA LEU A 116 14.21 3.32 -1.85
C LEU A 116 13.69 4.28 -2.93
N LEU A 117 12.52 4.87 -2.72
CA LEU A 117 11.91 5.80 -3.67
C LEU A 117 12.66 7.16 -3.76
N ALA A 118 13.43 7.52 -2.74
CA ALA A 118 14.30 8.70 -2.71
C ALA A 118 15.72 8.43 -3.24
N SER A 119 16.09 7.15 -3.41
CA SER A 119 17.38 6.75 -3.94
C SER A 119 17.53 7.01 -5.44
N ASP A 120 18.75 6.84 -5.95
CA ASP A 120 19.06 6.93 -7.38
C ASP A 120 18.66 5.68 -8.18
N ALA A 121 17.94 4.72 -7.58
CA ALA A 121 17.51 3.50 -8.28
C ALA A 121 16.39 3.76 -9.29
N VAL A 122 16.39 2.99 -10.39
CA VAL A 122 15.19 2.88 -11.25
C VAL A 122 14.25 1.88 -10.60
N VAL A 123 13.09 2.35 -10.14
CA VAL A 123 12.08 1.54 -9.47
C VAL A 123 10.94 1.23 -10.44
N VAL A 124 10.72 -0.06 -10.69
CA VAL A 124 9.50 -0.57 -11.33
C VAL A 124 8.48 -0.85 -10.21
N ASP A 125 7.54 0.06 -10.04
CA ASP A 125 6.54 0.03 -8.97
C ASP A 125 5.27 -0.71 -9.43
N ALA A 126 5.14 -1.96 -8.98
CA ALA A 126 3.97 -2.79 -9.22
C ALA A 126 2.78 -2.49 -8.29
N CYS A 127 2.98 -1.68 -7.25
CA CYS A 127 1.86 -1.18 -6.44
C CYS A 127 1.08 -0.11 -7.19
N ARG A 128 1.77 0.74 -7.97
CA ARG A 128 1.19 1.87 -8.72
C ARG A 128 1.19 1.70 -10.24
N HIS A 129 1.80 0.63 -10.75
CA HIS A 129 2.03 0.38 -12.17
C HIS A 129 2.75 1.55 -12.86
N VAL A 130 3.89 1.97 -12.30
CA VAL A 130 4.75 3.03 -12.84
C VAL A 130 6.20 2.58 -12.88
N VAL A 131 7.01 3.21 -13.72
CA VAL A 131 8.49 3.13 -13.64
C VAL A 131 9.00 4.51 -13.29
N ARG A 132 9.89 4.62 -12.31
CA ARG A 132 10.38 5.91 -11.82
C ARG A 132 11.87 5.88 -11.49
N ALA A 133 12.52 7.02 -11.64
CA ALA A 133 13.86 7.27 -11.11
C ALA A 133 13.96 8.76 -10.76
N ALA A 134 14.57 9.08 -9.61
CA ALA A 134 14.64 10.44 -9.08
C ALA A 134 13.27 11.16 -9.13
N ARG A 135 13.17 12.22 -9.95
CA ARG A 135 11.94 13.04 -10.12
C ARG A 135 11.06 12.63 -11.30
N THR A 136 11.50 11.67 -12.13
CA THR A 136 10.80 11.27 -13.34
C THR A 136 9.94 10.04 -13.06
N THR A 137 8.66 10.11 -13.42
CA THR A 137 7.70 9.01 -13.27
C THR A 137 6.97 8.76 -14.58
N ILE A 138 7.04 7.51 -15.05
CA ILE A 138 6.39 7.05 -16.28
C ILE A 138 5.20 6.16 -15.92
N PRO A 139 3.95 6.61 -16.13
CA PRO A 139 2.77 5.82 -15.83
C PRO A 139 2.53 4.72 -16.87
N LEU A 140 2.38 3.48 -16.41
CA LEU A 140 2.03 2.31 -17.24
C LEU A 140 0.70 1.66 -16.83
N ALA A 141 -0.05 2.26 -15.90
CA ALA A 141 -1.30 1.71 -15.35
C ALA A 141 -2.35 1.33 -16.43
N ARG A 142 -2.46 2.10 -17.51
CA ARG A 142 -3.38 1.84 -18.64
C ARG A 142 -2.77 0.96 -19.74
N ARG A 143 -1.53 0.48 -19.55
CA ARG A 143 -0.73 -0.24 -20.56
C ARG A 143 -0.20 -1.55 -19.94
N PRO A 144 -1.09 -2.52 -19.63
CA PRO A 144 -0.74 -3.70 -18.84
C PRO A 144 0.34 -4.57 -19.48
N VAL A 145 0.39 -4.65 -20.81
CA VAL A 145 1.43 -5.38 -21.54
C VAL A 145 2.80 -4.72 -21.37
N LEU A 146 2.88 -3.39 -21.52
CA LEU A 146 4.13 -2.66 -21.34
C LEU A 146 4.61 -2.74 -19.89
N PHE A 147 3.69 -2.66 -18.93
CA PHE A 147 4.03 -2.84 -17.51
C PHE A 147 4.56 -4.26 -17.23
N ALA A 148 3.92 -5.30 -17.78
CA ALA A 148 4.36 -6.68 -17.63
C ALA A 148 5.79 -6.88 -18.20
N LEU A 149 6.09 -6.30 -19.36
CA LEU A 149 7.44 -6.34 -19.93
C LEU A 149 8.46 -5.57 -19.06
N ALA A 150 8.11 -4.37 -18.60
CA ALA A 150 8.98 -3.57 -17.72
C ALA A 150 9.28 -4.31 -16.40
N ARG A 151 8.27 -4.94 -15.80
CA ARG A 151 8.41 -5.76 -14.59
C ARG A 151 9.33 -6.96 -14.85
N ALA A 152 9.09 -7.73 -15.91
CA ALA A 152 9.92 -8.90 -16.22
C ALA A 152 11.40 -8.53 -16.44
N LEU A 153 11.66 -7.43 -17.17
CA LEU A 153 13.02 -6.92 -17.37
C LEU A 153 13.64 -6.41 -16.07
N GLY A 154 12.86 -5.72 -15.22
CA GLY A 154 13.34 -5.24 -13.93
C GLY A 154 13.64 -6.36 -12.92
N GLU A 155 12.86 -7.45 -12.93
CA GLU A 155 13.08 -8.60 -12.04
C GLU A 155 14.34 -9.39 -12.43
N ALA A 156 14.68 -9.42 -13.72
CA ALA A 156 15.84 -10.14 -14.23
C ALA A 156 17.14 -9.30 -14.22
N TRP A 157 17.05 -7.98 -14.06
CA TRP A 157 18.21 -7.10 -14.05
C TRP A 157 19.29 -7.58 -13.04
N PRO A 158 20.58 -7.62 -13.41
CA PRO A 158 21.20 -7.09 -14.64
C PRO A 158 21.18 -8.06 -15.85
N ALA A 159 20.58 -9.24 -15.72
CA ALA A 159 20.53 -10.22 -16.79
C ALA A 159 19.46 -9.89 -17.85
N ASP A 160 19.59 -10.55 -19.00
CA ASP A 160 18.59 -10.47 -20.07
C ASP A 160 17.43 -11.45 -19.85
N VAL A 161 16.27 -11.11 -20.39
CA VAL A 161 15.10 -11.98 -20.40
C VAL A 161 14.92 -12.60 -21.78
N PRO A 162 14.85 -13.93 -21.91
CA PRO A 162 14.58 -14.60 -23.18
C PRO A 162 13.25 -14.18 -23.81
N ARG A 163 13.19 -14.13 -25.15
CA ARG A 163 11.98 -13.70 -25.89
C ARG A 163 10.74 -14.53 -25.53
N ASP A 164 10.91 -15.85 -25.39
CA ASP A 164 9.80 -16.75 -25.07
C ASP A 164 9.29 -16.54 -23.65
N ALA A 165 10.16 -16.20 -22.69
CA ALA A 165 9.77 -15.85 -21.33
C ALA A 165 8.98 -14.53 -21.29
N LEU A 166 9.41 -13.52 -22.06
CA LEU A 166 8.66 -12.27 -22.21
C LEU A 166 7.29 -12.48 -22.85
N ILE A 167 7.19 -13.36 -23.86
CA ILE A 167 5.92 -13.71 -24.52
C ILE A 167 4.98 -14.41 -23.52
N ALA A 168 5.48 -15.41 -22.80
CA ALA A 168 4.70 -16.13 -21.80
C ALA A 168 4.19 -15.18 -20.70
N HIS A 169 5.05 -14.28 -20.22
CA HIS A 169 4.71 -13.34 -19.14
C HIS A 169 3.73 -12.24 -19.59
N ALA A 170 3.97 -11.59 -20.73
CA ALA A 170 3.21 -10.42 -21.16
C ALA A 170 1.91 -10.75 -21.90
N PHE A 171 1.90 -11.85 -22.67
CA PHE A 171 0.73 -12.24 -23.49
C PHE A 171 -0.08 -13.39 -22.89
N ARG A 172 0.40 -14.02 -21.80
CA ARG A 172 -0.22 -15.19 -21.16
C ARG A 172 -0.45 -16.35 -22.15
N ALA A 173 0.37 -16.42 -23.20
CA ALA A 173 0.31 -17.47 -24.20
C ALA A 173 1.11 -18.69 -23.72
N ARG A 174 0.56 -19.90 -23.91
CA ARG A 174 1.25 -21.15 -23.55
C ARG A 174 2.38 -21.51 -24.55
N HIS A 175 2.29 -21.04 -25.79
CA HIS A 175 3.28 -21.26 -26.84
C HIS A 175 3.50 -19.98 -27.64
N ALA A 176 4.76 -19.66 -27.93
CA ALA A 176 5.13 -18.53 -28.78
C ALA A 176 5.01 -18.92 -30.25
N ASP A 177 4.17 -18.21 -31.00
CA ASP A 177 4.13 -18.30 -32.47
C ASP A 177 4.78 -17.05 -33.11
N GLU A 178 4.84 -17.00 -34.44
CA GLU A 178 5.44 -15.87 -35.15
C GLU A 178 4.67 -14.56 -34.93
N SER A 179 3.35 -14.64 -34.75
CA SER A 179 2.50 -13.49 -34.42
C SER A 179 2.86 -12.90 -33.06
N HIS A 180 3.11 -13.73 -32.05
CA HIS A 180 3.56 -13.30 -30.73
C HIS A 180 4.96 -12.67 -30.80
N ARG A 181 5.87 -13.22 -31.62
CA ARG A 181 7.20 -12.63 -31.83
C ARG A 181 7.13 -11.26 -32.51
N ALA A 182 6.30 -11.12 -33.54
CA ALA A 182 6.05 -9.83 -34.18
C ALA A 182 5.45 -8.82 -33.20
N ARG A 183 4.45 -9.23 -32.41
CA ARG A 183 3.85 -8.38 -31.38
C ARG A 183 4.84 -7.98 -30.29
N LEU A 184 5.69 -8.89 -29.82
CA LEU A 184 6.73 -8.59 -28.84
C LEU A 184 7.64 -7.46 -29.34
N ARG A 185 8.09 -7.52 -30.60
CA ARG A 185 8.95 -6.47 -31.19
C ARG A 185 8.27 -5.10 -31.15
N VAL A 186 6.98 -5.02 -31.50
CA VAL A 186 6.20 -3.78 -31.46
C VAL A 186 6.09 -3.24 -30.03
N GLU A 187 5.74 -4.08 -29.06
CA GLU A 187 5.55 -3.66 -27.67
C GLU A 187 6.89 -3.29 -27.01
N ILE A 188 8.00 -3.95 -27.35
CA ILE A 188 9.34 -3.55 -26.92
C ILE A 188 9.72 -2.19 -27.51
N GLY A 189 9.40 -1.92 -28.78
CA GLY A 189 9.62 -0.61 -29.39
C GLY A 189 8.86 0.50 -28.68
N ARG A 190 7.58 0.25 -28.32
CA ARG A 190 6.78 1.18 -27.52
C ARG A 190 7.33 1.36 -26.11
N LEU A 191 7.75 0.27 -25.47
CA LEU A 191 8.35 0.33 -24.14
C LEU A 191 9.62 1.17 -24.14
N ARG A 192 10.51 0.95 -25.12
CA ARG A 192 11.74 1.73 -25.31
C ARG A 192 11.44 3.22 -25.47
N ALA A 193 10.48 3.57 -26.33
CA ALA A 193 10.09 4.97 -26.53
C ALA A 193 9.56 5.63 -25.24
N MET A 194 8.86 4.86 -24.39
CA MET A 194 8.41 5.38 -23.10
C MET A 194 9.53 5.52 -22.09
N LEU A 195 10.36 4.47 -21.93
CA LEU A 195 11.39 4.39 -20.90
C LEU A 195 12.64 5.19 -21.22
N GLN A 196 12.77 5.74 -22.43
CA GLN A 196 13.93 6.53 -22.88
C GLN A 196 14.43 7.58 -21.85
N PRO A 197 13.59 8.26 -21.05
CA PRO A 197 14.09 9.19 -20.03
C PRO A 197 14.76 8.54 -18.81
N LEU A 198 14.62 7.22 -18.63
CA LEU A 198 15.03 6.47 -17.44
C LEU A 198 16.00 5.33 -17.72
N ALA A 199 15.81 4.61 -18.83
CA ALA A 199 16.52 3.39 -19.16
C ALA A 199 16.39 3.03 -20.64
N ASP A 200 17.42 2.38 -21.18
CA ASP A 200 17.38 1.73 -22.47
C ASP A 200 16.88 0.28 -22.36
N VAL A 201 16.22 -0.18 -23.41
CA VAL A 201 15.85 -1.60 -23.57
C VAL A 201 16.63 -2.15 -24.76
N THR A 202 17.71 -2.87 -24.49
CA THR A 202 18.65 -3.36 -25.50
C THR A 202 18.32 -4.79 -25.92
N ALA A 203 18.55 -5.10 -27.20
CA ALA A 203 18.35 -6.46 -27.70
C ALA A 203 19.61 -7.28 -27.47
N THR A 204 19.45 -8.48 -26.93
CA THR A 204 20.53 -9.45 -26.74
C THR A 204 20.38 -10.63 -27.72
N ALA A 205 21.37 -11.54 -27.72
CA ALA A 205 21.27 -12.79 -28.48
C ALA A 205 19.98 -13.56 -28.12
N ARG A 206 19.64 -13.64 -26.83
CA ARG A 206 18.52 -14.47 -26.32
C ARG A 206 17.21 -13.69 -26.15
N GLY A 207 17.26 -12.38 -25.98
CA GLY A 207 16.07 -11.56 -25.81
C GLY A 207 16.35 -10.09 -25.60
N PHE A 208 16.03 -9.56 -24.43
CA PHE A 208 16.15 -8.14 -24.13
C PHE A 208 16.65 -7.89 -22.71
N ALA A 209 17.44 -6.84 -22.52
CA ALA A 209 17.93 -6.38 -21.22
C ALA A 209 17.50 -4.93 -20.97
N LEU A 210 17.43 -4.54 -19.70
CA LEU A 210 17.16 -3.17 -19.27
C LEU A 210 18.46 -2.53 -18.79
N GLU A 211 18.77 -1.36 -19.31
CA GLU A 211 20.00 -0.63 -19.01
C GLU A 211 19.64 0.74 -18.45
N PRO A 212 19.70 0.95 -17.13
CA PRO A 212 19.27 2.21 -16.55
C PRO A 212 20.25 3.36 -16.85
N HIS A 213 19.73 4.58 -17.03
CA HIS A 213 20.55 5.77 -17.25
C HIS A 213 21.08 6.31 -15.93
N GLY A 214 22.38 6.17 -15.69
CA GLY A 214 23.07 6.76 -14.52
C GLY A 214 22.72 6.13 -13.17
N ALA A 215 21.64 5.35 -13.07
CA ALA A 215 21.30 4.61 -11.85
C ALA A 215 22.19 3.38 -11.68
N ARG A 216 22.60 3.13 -10.43
CA ARG A 216 23.41 1.96 -10.08
C ARG A 216 22.61 0.68 -9.92
N GLU A 217 21.28 0.78 -9.87
CA GLU A 217 20.40 -0.35 -9.59
C GLU A 217 19.02 -0.21 -10.25
N VAL A 218 18.48 -1.33 -10.73
CA VAL A 218 17.05 -1.48 -11.02
C VAL A 218 16.41 -2.34 -9.95
N VAL A 219 15.30 -1.87 -9.39
CA VAL A 219 14.55 -2.56 -8.34
C VAL A 219 13.09 -2.69 -8.74
N VAL A 220 12.50 -3.86 -8.49
CA VAL A 220 11.05 -4.06 -8.61
C VAL A 220 10.42 -3.95 -7.24
N LEU A 221 9.53 -2.98 -7.06
CA LEU A 221 8.73 -2.83 -5.86
C LEU A 221 7.38 -3.52 -6.06
N ALA A 222 7.13 -4.58 -5.31
CA ALA A 222 5.92 -5.37 -5.36
C ALA A 222 5.12 -5.25 -4.05
N ARG A 223 3.88 -5.71 -4.07
CA ARG A 223 3.07 -5.83 -2.84
C ARG A 223 3.72 -6.84 -1.88
N PRO A 224 3.58 -6.67 -0.55
CA PRO A 224 4.12 -7.62 0.45
C PRO A 224 3.67 -9.06 0.18
N VAL A 225 2.39 -9.20 -0.17
CA VAL A 225 1.77 -10.45 -0.61
C VAL A 225 1.30 -10.26 -2.05
N ASP A 226 1.88 -11.03 -2.97
CA ASP A 226 1.49 -11.03 -4.39
C ASP A 226 0.33 -12.01 -4.59
N GLU A 227 -0.84 -11.63 -4.08
CA GLU A 227 -2.09 -12.34 -4.28
C GLU A 227 -2.93 -11.63 -5.36
N LYS A 228 -3.27 -12.37 -6.42
CA LYS A 228 -4.06 -11.92 -7.56
C LYS A 228 -5.40 -11.29 -7.13
N HIS A 229 -5.95 -11.74 -6.02
CA HIS A 229 -7.21 -11.27 -5.46
C HIS A 229 -7.05 -10.57 -4.09
N ALA A 230 -5.88 -9.96 -3.83
CA ALA A 230 -5.56 -9.29 -2.56
C ALA A 230 -6.60 -8.26 -2.10
N ALA A 231 -7.24 -7.51 -3.02
CA ALA A 231 -8.26 -6.54 -2.64
C ALA A 231 -9.53 -7.19 -2.07
N VAL A 232 -9.88 -8.41 -2.54
CA VAL A 232 -10.98 -9.18 -1.98
C VAL A 232 -10.60 -9.73 -0.60
N LEU A 233 -9.38 -10.23 -0.43
CA LEU A 233 -8.89 -10.69 0.88
C LEU A 233 -8.80 -9.56 1.90
N ALA A 234 -8.40 -8.36 1.49
CA ALA A 234 -8.32 -7.20 2.39
C ALA A 234 -9.68 -6.83 2.98
N LEU A 235 -10.76 -6.95 2.20
CA LEU A 235 -12.13 -6.73 2.70
C LEU A 235 -12.64 -7.86 3.61
N LEU A 236 -12.04 -9.06 3.55
CA LEU A 236 -12.40 -10.21 4.39
C LEU A 236 -11.43 -10.40 5.55
N ALA A 237 -10.49 -9.48 5.75
CA ALA A 237 -9.39 -9.61 6.70
C ALA A 237 -9.85 -9.50 8.16
N ASP A 238 -10.99 -8.85 8.39
CA ASP A 238 -11.67 -8.76 9.68
C ASP A 238 -12.39 -10.07 10.09
N GLY A 239 -12.46 -11.05 9.18
CA GLY A 239 -13.21 -12.28 9.39
C GLY A 239 -14.71 -12.12 9.26
N GLU A 240 -15.20 -10.92 8.90
CA GLU A 240 -16.61 -10.65 8.75
C GLU A 240 -17.21 -11.34 7.54
N ALA A 241 -18.53 -11.52 7.59
CA ALA A 241 -19.27 -12.25 6.58
C ALA A 241 -19.83 -11.34 5.49
N TRP A 242 -19.21 -11.36 4.31
CA TRP A 242 -19.61 -10.50 3.20
C TRP A 242 -20.44 -11.24 2.14
N SER A 243 -21.34 -10.51 1.47
CA SER A 243 -22.00 -10.99 0.25
C SER A 243 -21.18 -10.61 -1.00
N SER A 244 -21.30 -11.40 -2.09
CA SER A 244 -20.60 -11.09 -3.35
C SER A 244 -21.00 -9.72 -3.93
N SER A 245 -22.23 -9.24 -3.68
CA SER A 245 -22.72 -7.93 -4.12
C SER A 245 -22.15 -6.78 -3.30
N ALA A 246 -22.01 -6.94 -1.97
CA ALA A 246 -21.39 -5.93 -1.11
C ALA A 246 -19.90 -5.74 -1.44
N LEU A 247 -19.18 -6.84 -1.67
CA LEU A 247 -17.78 -6.80 -2.13
C LEU A 247 -17.64 -6.12 -3.49
N ALA A 248 -18.57 -6.37 -4.42
CA ALA A 248 -18.58 -5.73 -5.73
C ALA A 248 -18.76 -4.20 -5.63
N LEU A 249 -19.65 -3.74 -4.75
CA LEU A 249 -19.83 -2.32 -4.48
C LEU A 249 -18.59 -1.69 -3.85
N ALA A 250 -18.01 -2.32 -2.81
CA ALA A 250 -16.83 -1.83 -2.12
C ALA A 250 -15.60 -1.73 -3.04
N LEU A 251 -15.46 -2.67 -3.99
CA LEU A 251 -14.34 -2.72 -4.94
C LEU A 251 -14.58 -1.92 -6.23
N GLY A 252 -15.77 -1.34 -6.43
CA GLY A 252 -16.14 -0.69 -7.69
C GLY A 252 -16.05 -1.63 -8.90
N ALA A 253 -16.32 -2.92 -8.71
CA ALA A 253 -16.15 -3.97 -9.71
C ALA A 253 -17.47 -4.68 -10.03
N SER A 254 -17.54 -5.38 -11.18
CA SER A 254 -18.73 -6.19 -11.49
C SER A 254 -18.85 -7.39 -10.54
N GLN A 255 -20.08 -7.79 -10.19
CA GLN A 255 -20.30 -9.00 -9.37
C GLN A 255 -19.68 -10.25 -9.99
N ARG A 256 -19.66 -10.35 -11.33
CA ARG A 256 -19.02 -11.47 -12.04
C ARG A 256 -17.51 -11.51 -11.84
N THR A 257 -16.86 -10.34 -11.79
CA THR A 257 -15.42 -10.22 -11.51
C THR A 257 -15.11 -10.68 -10.08
N VAL A 258 -15.90 -10.20 -9.11
CA VAL A 258 -15.76 -10.57 -7.71
C VAL A 258 -16.04 -12.06 -7.47
N GLN A 259 -17.07 -12.62 -8.09
CA GLN A 259 -17.38 -14.04 -7.95
C GLN A 259 -16.25 -14.93 -8.46
N ARG A 260 -15.66 -14.60 -9.62
CA ARG A 260 -14.48 -15.32 -10.15
C ARG A 260 -13.27 -15.23 -9.22
N ALA A 261 -13.08 -14.09 -8.57
CA ALA A 261 -12.01 -13.90 -7.60
C ALA A 261 -12.24 -14.76 -6.34
N LEU A 262 -13.47 -14.76 -5.82
CA LEU A 262 -13.87 -15.55 -4.66
C LEU A 262 -13.75 -17.05 -4.93
N ASP A 263 -14.19 -17.52 -6.10
CA ASP A 263 -14.08 -18.94 -6.49
C ASP A 263 -12.61 -19.39 -6.56
N ALA A 264 -11.73 -18.55 -7.12
CA ALA A 264 -10.30 -18.83 -7.17
C ALA A 264 -9.65 -18.84 -5.77
N LEU A 265 -10.04 -17.89 -4.90
CA LEU A 265 -9.56 -17.85 -3.52
C LEU A 265 -10.08 -19.05 -2.70
N ALA A 266 -11.30 -19.52 -2.96
CA ALA A 266 -11.89 -20.68 -2.30
C ALA A 266 -11.14 -21.96 -2.66
N GLN A 267 -10.83 -22.13 -3.95
CA GLN A 267 -10.00 -23.23 -4.44
C GLN A 267 -8.60 -23.23 -3.82
N ALA A 268 -8.06 -22.04 -3.55
CA ALA A 268 -6.79 -21.88 -2.86
C ALA A 268 -6.89 -22.01 -1.32
N GLY A 269 -8.09 -22.28 -0.77
CA GLY A 269 -8.32 -22.40 0.67
C GLY A 269 -8.19 -21.09 1.45
N LYS A 270 -8.22 -19.92 0.77
CA LYS A 270 -8.00 -18.60 1.39
C LYS A 270 -9.29 -17.91 1.83
N VAL A 271 -10.43 -18.38 1.34
CA VAL A 271 -11.77 -17.95 1.75
C VAL A 271 -12.67 -19.17 1.83
N GLN A 272 -13.68 -19.10 2.67
CA GLN A 272 -14.72 -20.11 2.79
C GLN A 272 -16.09 -19.50 2.56
N THR A 273 -17.07 -20.36 2.25
CA THR A 273 -18.46 -19.96 2.12
C THR A 273 -19.32 -20.62 3.17
N PHE A 274 -20.35 -19.91 3.62
CA PHE A 274 -21.44 -20.49 4.38
C PHE A 274 -22.78 -19.98 3.85
N GLY A 275 -23.84 -20.76 4.07
CA GLY A 275 -25.17 -20.50 3.50
C GLY A 275 -25.31 -20.91 2.01
N ARG A 276 -26.52 -20.77 1.47
CA ARG A 276 -26.88 -21.17 0.09
C ARG A 276 -27.59 -20.04 -0.66
N GLY A 277 -27.41 -20.00 -1.98
CA GLY A 277 -28.08 -19.04 -2.87
C GLY A 277 -27.84 -17.58 -2.44
N ARG A 278 -28.94 -16.83 -2.26
CA ARG A 278 -28.91 -15.40 -1.83
C ARG A 278 -28.36 -15.20 -0.41
N ALA A 279 -28.43 -16.23 0.43
CA ALA A 279 -27.88 -16.22 1.79
C ALA A 279 -26.39 -16.63 1.84
N ARG A 280 -25.74 -16.90 0.70
CA ARG A 280 -24.31 -17.22 0.67
C ARG A 280 -23.50 -16.03 1.18
N ARG A 281 -22.57 -16.31 2.09
CA ARG A 281 -21.59 -15.37 2.63
C ARG A 281 -20.20 -15.93 2.47
N TRP A 282 -19.23 -15.02 2.34
CA TRP A 282 -17.81 -15.28 2.18
C TRP A 282 -17.09 -14.70 3.39
N THR A 283 -16.11 -15.44 3.91
CA THR A 283 -15.24 -15.01 5.01
C THR A 283 -13.88 -15.70 4.87
N THR A 284 -12.85 -15.19 5.54
CA THR A 284 -11.58 -15.91 5.68
C THR A 284 -11.77 -17.14 6.60
N PRO A 285 -11.05 -18.25 6.36
CA PRO A 285 -11.09 -19.38 7.28
C PRO A 285 -10.61 -18.93 8.67
N PRO A 286 -11.27 -19.35 9.76
CA PRO A 286 -10.79 -19.04 11.09
C PRO A 286 -9.37 -19.58 11.24
N MET A 287 -8.45 -18.73 11.73
CA MET A 287 -7.09 -19.17 12.05
C MET A 287 -7.19 -20.36 13.02
N PRO A 288 -6.59 -21.53 12.72
CA PRO A 288 -6.61 -22.65 13.63
C PRO A 288 -5.92 -22.22 14.93
N GLY A 289 -6.69 -22.09 16.02
CA GLY A 289 -6.18 -21.68 17.33
C GLY A 289 -7.03 -20.68 18.11
N PHE A 290 -7.98 -19.99 17.47
CA PHE A 290 -8.91 -19.10 18.17
C PHE A 290 -10.36 -19.48 17.88
N ALA A 291 -11.01 -20.12 18.86
CA ALA A 291 -12.45 -20.22 18.87
C ALA A 291 -13.01 -18.85 19.29
N THR A 292 -13.32 -17.99 18.32
CA THR A 292 -13.96 -16.68 18.56
C THR A 292 -15.28 -16.82 19.32
N THR A 293 -15.89 -18.01 19.31
CA THR A 293 -17.06 -18.38 20.13
C THR A 293 -16.80 -18.28 21.64
N LEU A 294 -15.54 -18.31 22.09
CA LEU A 294 -15.16 -18.12 23.50
C LEU A 294 -14.96 -16.65 23.89
N LEU A 295 -14.97 -15.71 22.93
CA LEU A 295 -14.79 -14.27 23.17
C LEU A 295 -16.11 -13.49 23.15
N LEU A 296 -17.23 -14.14 22.85
CA LEU A 296 -18.54 -13.51 23.00
C LEU A 296 -18.96 -13.66 24.47
N PRO A 297 -19.21 -12.57 25.21
CA PRO A 297 -19.86 -12.69 26.51
C PRO A 297 -21.18 -13.43 26.31
N ALA A 298 -21.43 -14.44 27.16
CA ALA A 298 -22.72 -15.12 27.18
C ALA A 298 -23.84 -14.06 27.29
N PRO A 299 -24.98 -14.24 26.60
CA PRO A 299 -26.11 -13.35 26.79
C PRO A 299 -26.43 -13.31 28.29
N LEU A 300 -26.43 -12.11 28.86
CA LEU A 300 -26.83 -11.91 30.25
C LEU A 300 -28.24 -12.51 30.41
N PRO A 301 -28.49 -13.33 31.45
CA PRO A 301 -29.85 -13.76 31.78
C PRO A 301 -30.72 -12.51 31.92
N GLY A 302 -31.87 -12.51 31.24
CA GLY A 302 -32.63 -11.31 30.94
C GLY A 302 -33.13 -10.51 32.15
N ASP A 303 -33.50 -9.27 31.83
CA ASP A 303 -34.49 -8.44 32.51
C ASP A 303 -35.65 -8.18 31.53
#